data_AF-H6RP26-F1
#
_entry.id   AF-H6RP26-F1
#
_cell.length_a   1.000
_cell.length_b   1.000
_cell.length_c   1.000
_cell.angle_alpha   90.00
_cell.angle_beta   90.00
_cell.angle_gamma   90.00
#
_symmetry.space_group_name_H-M   'P 1'
#
loop_
_entity.id
_entity.type
_entity.pdbx_description
1 polymer ?
#
loop_
_entity_poly.entity_id
_entity_poly.type
_entity_poly.pdbx_seq_one_letter_code
_entity_poly.pdbx_strand_id
1 'polypeptide(L)'
;MTEQPAGHPGRGDAAPAGQCTVLVVDLDGEPLAPMRALEEILLCLGTWEDDDRRHPGADTEPLRLPAPLADRVALAAVQRLLGALAPTQSREPWRGRLLAPDGRYEHAPMTALTLPSADIDLLCATAAALGDAALNPEIADLVSTFAEQLGSGCRSGGRTELVSLLARLAGLLDLSPTDDTRLLITRLRTTPLGTDCVLSDAEEAAHARTADRMNDLWAHGSGIDRYLY
;
A
#
# COMPACT_ATOMS: atom_id res chain seq x y z
N MET A 1 13.49 53.41 18.38
CA MET A 1 14.10 52.11 18.68
C MET A 1 12.94 51.23 19.11
N THR A 2 12.38 50.49 18.16
CA THR A 2 11.19 49.64 18.35
C THR A 2 11.35 48.49 17.38
N GLU A 3 11.62 47.32 17.93
CA GLU A 3 11.95 46.08 17.23
C GLU A 3 10.75 45.56 16.42
N GLN A 4 11.01 45.18 15.17
CA GLN A 4 10.13 44.34 14.36
C GLN A 4 10.24 42.89 14.85
N PRO A 5 9.12 42.17 15.04
CA PRO A 5 9.18 40.72 15.09
C PRO A 5 9.21 40.18 13.66
N ALA A 6 10.37 39.65 13.28
CA ALA A 6 10.49 38.67 12.21
C ALA A 6 9.98 37.32 12.70
N GLY A 7 9.21 36.60 11.88
CA GLY A 7 9.01 35.17 12.04
C GLY A 7 7.62 34.66 11.68
N HIS A 8 7.50 34.09 10.47
CA HIS A 8 7.06 32.69 10.24
C HIS A 8 6.92 32.44 8.72
N PRO A 9 7.82 31.67 8.08
CA PRO A 9 7.51 30.97 6.84
C PRO A 9 7.05 29.56 7.23
N GLY A 10 5.74 29.38 7.38
CA GLY A 10 5.14 28.09 7.70
C GLY A 10 4.05 27.74 6.71
N ARG A 11 4.35 27.76 5.41
CA ARG A 11 3.45 27.20 4.38
C ARG A 11 4.00 25.85 3.95
N GLY A 12 4.01 24.91 4.90
CA GLY A 12 4.33 23.51 4.65
C GLY A 12 3.14 22.84 3.98
N ASP A 13 3.29 22.58 2.68
CA ASP A 13 2.80 21.40 1.94
C ASP A 13 1.54 20.70 2.51
N ALA A 14 0.44 21.45 2.65
CA ALA A 14 -0.85 20.87 2.99
C ALA A 14 -1.37 20.16 1.74
N ALA A 15 -1.19 18.84 1.69
CA ALA A 15 -1.87 17.99 0.71
C ALA A 15 -3.35 18.40 0.66
N PRO A 16 -3.95 18.51 -0.53
CA PRO A 16 -5.36 18.89 -0.65
C PRO A 16 -6.21 17.95 0.20
N ALA A 17 -7.27 18.49 0.80
CA ALA A 17 -8.09 17.78 1.78
C ALA A 17 -8.46 16.36 1.29
N GLY A 18 -8.10 15.34 2.07
CA GLY A 18 -8.34 13.93 1.73
C GLY A 18 -7.19 13.23 0.98
N GLN A 19 -6.02 13.85 0.83
CA GLN A 19 -4.81 13.18 0.35
C GLN A 19 -3.77 13.03 1.45
N CYS A 20 -3.01 11.93 1.40
CA CYS A 20 -1.85 11.68 2.24
C CYS A 20 -0.62 11.44 1.36
N THR A 21 0.54 11.90 1.84
CA THR A 21 1.82 11.57 1.22
C THR A 21 2.41 10.38 1.95
N VAL A 22 2.70 9.31 1.21
CA VAL A 22 3.19 8.04 1.73
C VAL A 22 4.55 7.73 1.12
N LEU A 23 5.44 7.09 1.88
CA LEU A 23 6.66 6.51 1.34
C LEU A 23 6.41 5.04 1.06
N VAL A 24 6.78 4.61 -0.13
CA VAL A 24 6.70 3.21 -0.56
C VAL A 24 8.09 2.75 -0.92
N VAL A 25 8.56 1.70 -0.24
CA VAL A 25 9.78 0.98 -0.62
C VAL A 25 9.47 0.00 -1.75
N ASP A 26 10.39 -0.11 -2.71
CA ASP A 26 10.31 -1.14 -3.74
C ASP A 26 10.56 -2.51 -3.11
N LEU A 27 9.52 -3.34 -3.14
CA LEU A 27 9.51 -4.70 -2.61
C LEU A 27 9.54 -5.72 -3.76
N ASP A 28 10.11 -5.35 -4.91
CA ASP A 28 10.27 -6.20 -6.09
C ASP A 28 8.93 -6.81 -6.57
N GLY A 29 7.84 -6.05 -6.45
CA GLY A 29 6.51 -6.48 -6.86
C GLY A 29 5.73 -7.30 -5.84
N GLU A 30 6.31 -7.65 -4.68
CA GLU A 30 5.63 -8.46 -3.66
C GLU A 30 4.26 -7.90 -3.23
N PRO A 31 4.08 -6.58 -3.02
CA PRO A 31 2.79 -5.97 -2.70
C PRO A 31 1.73 -6.13 -3.78
N LEU A 32 2.15 -6.27 -5.04
CA LEU A 32 1.22 -6.28 -6.17
C LEU A 32 0.45 -7.59 -6.23
N ALA A 33 1.07 -8.71 -5.87
CA ALA A 33 0.43 -10.02 -5.94
C ALA A 33 -0.85 -10.12 -5.07
N PRO A 34 -0.84 -9.82 -3.76
CA PRO A 34 -2.06 -9.81 -2.95
C PRO A 34 -3.06 -8.72 -3.36
N MET A 35 -2.60 -7.57 -3.86
CA MET A 35 -3.51 -6.52 -4.38
C MET A 35 -4.23 -6.96 -5.65
N ARG A 36 -3.56 -7.70 -6.54
CA ARG A 36 -4.19 -8.29 -7.73
C ARG A 36 -5.16 -9.41 -7.37
N ALA A 37 -4.81 -10.26 -6.42
CA ALA A 37 -5.76 -11.25 -5.89
C ALA A 37 -7.01 -10.58 -5.32
N LEU A 38 -6.85 -9.48 -4.58
CA LEU A 38 -7.97 -8.69 -4.08
C LEU A 38 -8.81 -8.07 -5.21
N GLU A 39 -8.17 -7.52 -6.24
CA GLU A 39 -8.86 -6.98 -7.41
C GLU A 39 -9.74 -8.05 -8.07
N GLU A 40 -9.21 -9.25 -8.31
CA GLU A 40 -9.95 -10.36 -8.92
C GLU A 40 -11.13 -10.82 -8.06
N ILE A 41 -10.93 -10.95 -6.74
CA ILE A 41 -12.02 -11.27 -5.79
C ILE A 41 -13.14 -10.22 -5.94
N LEU A 42 -12.80 -8.93 -5.92
CA LEU A 42 -13.78 -7.85 -6.00
C LEU A 42 -14.47 -7.77 -7.38
N LEU A 43 -13.78 -8.15 -8.46
CA LEU A 43 -14.38 -8.31 -9.79
C LEU A 43 -15.40 -9.45 -9.82
N CYS A 44 -15.07 -10.60 -9.22
CA CYS A 44 -16.00 -11.73 -9.10
C CYS A 44 -17.25 -11.34 -8.31
N LEU A 45 -17.07 -10.71 -7.15
CA LEU A 45 -18.19 -10.23 -6.32
C LEU A 45 -19.07 -9.21 -7.05
N GLY A 46 -18.44 -8.26 -7.75
CA GLY A 46 -19.16 -7.29 -8.57
C GLY A 46 -19.88 -7.90 -9.77
N THR A 47 -19.47 -9.08 -10.23
CA THR A 47 -20.18 -9.85 -11.27
C THR A 47 -21.39 -10.55 -10.68
N TRP A 48 -21.24 -11.20 -9.52
CA TRP A 48 -22.35 -11.84 -8.80
C TRP A 48 -23.46 -10.84 -8.47
N GLU A 49 -23.10 -9.66 -7.98
CA GLU A 49 -24.05 -8.60 -7.65
C GLU A 49 -24.81 -8.10 -8.90
N ASP A 50 -24.13 -7.97 -10.04
CA ASP A 50 -24.76 -7.54 -11.29
C ASP A 50 -25.62 -8.65 -11.94
N ASP A 51 -25.24 -9.91 -11.79
CA ASP A 51 -26.03 -11.05 -12.28
C ASP A 51 -27.33 -11.18 -11.50
N ASP A 52 -27.28 -11.07 -10.18
CA ASP A 52 -28.45 -11.09 -9.29
C ASP A 52 -29.43 -9.94 -9.60
N ARG A 53 -28.90 -8.72 -9.82
CA ARG A 53 -29.72 -7.55 -10.23
C ARG A 53 -30.41 -7.76 -11.57
N ARG A 54 -29.74 -8.41 -12.53
CA ARG A 54 -30.26 -8.62 -13.90
C ARG A 54 -31.24 -9.80 -13.97
N HIS A 55 -31.03 -10.82 -13.14
CA HIS A 55 -31.81 -12.05 -13.15
C HIS A 55 -32.23 -12.44 -11.73
N PRO A 56 -33.11 -11.64 -11.10
CA PRO A 56 -33.56 -11.95 -9.74
C PRO A 56 -34.24 -13.31 -9.73
N GLY A 57 -33.75 -14.21 -8.89
CA GLY A 57 -34.39 -15.52 -8.69
C GLY A 57 -35.81 -15.32 -8.16
N ALA A 58 -36.79 -15.97 -8.78
CA ALA A 58 -38.20 -15.82 -8.39
C ALA A 58 -38.47 -16.23 -6.93
N ASP A 59 -37.61 -17.09 -6.36
CA ASP A 59 -37.73 -17.67 -5.02
C ASP A 59 -36.48 -17.44 -4.13
N THR A 60 -35.55 -16.55 -4.53
CA THR A 60 -34.29 -16.31 -3.81
C THR A 60 -34.20 -14.86 -3.35
N GLU A 61 -33.74 -14.64 -2.11
CA GLU A 61 -33.42 -13.29 -1.65
C GLU A 61 -32.26 -12.71 -2.48
N PRO A 62 -32.32 -11.42 -2.88
CA PRO A 62 -31.25 -10.78 -3.62
C PRO A 62 -29.92 -10.85 -2.85
N LEU A 63 -28.82 -11.05 -3.57
CA LEU A 63 -27.48 -11.01 -3.00
C LEU A 63 -27.21 -9.61 -2.45
N ARG A 64 -26.93 -9.53 -1.14
CA ARG A 64 -26.54 -8.30 -0.45
C ARG A 64 -25.13 -8.44 0.08
N LEU A 65 -24.17 -7.88 -0.66
CA LEU A 65 -22.81 -7.76 -0.17
C LEU A 65 -22.75 -6.72 0.96
N PRO A 66 -21.97 -6.96 2.03
CA PRO A 66 -21.75 -5.94 3.04
C PRO A 66 -20.84 -4.83 2.51
N ALA A 67 -20.97 -3.61 3.04
CA ALA A 67 -19.95 -2.59 2.82
C ALA A 67 -18.60 -3.04 3.42
N PRO A 68 -17.46 -2.76 2.77
CA PRO A 68 -17.28 -2.02 1.51
C PRO A 68 -17.27 -2.89 0.24
N LEU A 69 -17.64 -4.18 0.34
CA LEU A 69 -17.62 -5.12 -0.80
C LEU A 69 -18.71 -4.85 -1.83
N ALA A 70 -19.82 -4.23 -1.39
CA ALA A 70 -20.92 -3.82 -2.27
C ALA A 70 -20.56 -2.68 -3.22
N ASP A 71 -21.31 -2.58 -4.31
CA ASP A 71 -21.33 -1.42 -5.21
C ASP A 71 -19.99 -1.05 -5.84
N ARG A 72 -19.02 -1.99 -5.86
CA ARG A 72 -17.69 -1.84 -6.46
C ARG A 72 -16.86 -0.69 -5.86
N VAL A 73 -17.21 -0.20 -4.67
CA VAL A 73 -16.49 0.90 -4.02
C VAL A 73 -15.06 0.47 -3.67
N ALA A 74 -14.91 -0.70 -3.04
CA ALA A 74 -13.60 -1.28 -2.77
C ALA A 74 -12.79 -1.57 -4.05
N LEU A 75 -13.44 -2.06 -5.12
CA LEU A 75 -12.78 -2.36 -6.39
C LEU A 75 -12.15 -1.10 -6.99
N ALA A 76 -12.91 -0.01 -7.04
CA ALA A 76 -12.44 1.25 -7.59
C ALA A 76 -11.25 1.82 -6.80
N ALA A 77 -11.25 1.68 -5.46
CA ALA A 77 -10.12 2.07 -4.62
C ALA A 77 -8.88 1.20 -4.88
N VAL A 78 -9.03 -0.12 -4.90
CA VAL A 78 -7.95 -1.07 -5.18
C VAL A 78 -7.30 -0.81 -6.54
N GLN A 79 -8.10 -0.52 -7.57
CA GLN A 79 -7.59 -0.18 -8.90
C GLN A 79 -6.78 1.12 -8.93
N ARG A 80 -7.22 2.16 -8.21
CA ARG A 80 -6.45 3.40 -8.07
C ARG A 80 -5.14 3.17 -7.33
N LEU A 81 -5.18 2.42 -6.22
CA LEU A 81 -3.99 2.06 -5.46
C LEU A 81 -3.01 1.23 -6.30
N LEU A 82 -3.49 0.23 -7.04
CA LEU A 82 -2.67 -0.55 -7.97
C LEU A 82 -2.04 0.31 -9.06
N GLY A 83 -2.80 1.24 -9.65
CA GLY A 83 -2.29 2.17 -10.66
C GLY A 83 -1.18 3.08 -10.12
N ALA A 84 -1.27 3.48 -8.85
CA ALA A 84 -0.25 4.29 -8.20
C ALA A 84 0.97 3.47 -7.73
N LEU A 85 0.76 2.25 -7.23
CA LEU A 85 1.79 1.40 -6.66
C LEU A 85 2.58 0.64 -7.72
N ALA A 86 1.93 0.11 -8.76
CA ALA A 86 2.57 -0.76 -9.74
C ALA A 86 3.83 -0.16 -10.38
N PRO A 87 3.86 1.13 -10.78
CA PRO A 87 5.08 1.73 -11.29
C PRO A 87 6.23 1.70 -10.28
N THR A 88 5.92 1.76 -8.97
CA THR A 88 6.91 1.85 -7.88
C THR A 88 7.58 0.54 -7.48
N GLN A 89 7.06 -0.58 -7.97
CA GLN A 89 7.44 -1.92 -7.54
C GLN A 89 8.23 -2.66 -8.63
N SER A 90 9.10 -1.92 -9.33
CA SER A 90 9.91 -2.44 -10.43
C SER A 90 11.22 -1.68 -10.52
N ARG A 91 12.33 -2.41 -10.59
CA ARG A 91 13.69 -1.89 -10.81
C ARG A 91 13.95 -1.51 -12.26
N GLU A 92 13.10 -0.65 -12.81
CA GLU A 92 13.25 -0.23 -14.20
C GLU A 92 14.49 0.67 -14.36
N PRO A 93 15.34 0.47 -15.39
CA PRO A 93 16.60 1.19 -15.56
C PRO A 93 16.48 2.72 -15.67
N TRP A 94 15.29 3.24 -15.94
CA TRP A 94 15.00 4.68 -15.99
C TRP A 94 14.57 5.27 -14.65
N ARG A 95 14.51 4.47 -13.59
CA ARG A 95 14.39 4.97 -12.22
C ARG A 95 15.80 5.25 -11.71
N GLY A 96 16.05 6.49 -11.32
CA GLY A 96 17.31 6.88 -10.71
C GLY A 96 17.54 6.08 -9.42
N ARG A 97 18.80 5.81 -9.12
CA ARG A 97 19.20 5.01 -7.95
C ARG A 97 19.16 5.85 -6.68
N LEU A 98 18.86 5.20 -5.55
CA LEU A 98 18.99 5.83 -4.24
C LEU A 98 20.35 5.43 -3.66
N LEU A 99 21.29 6.36 -3.58
CA LEU A 99 22.68 6.07 -3.25
C LEU A 99 23.05 6.60 -1.86
N ALA A 100 23.93 5.88 -1.18
CA ALA A 100 24.56 6.32 0.05
C ALA A 100 25.40 7.59 -0.15
N PRO A 101 25.83 8.29 0.91
CA PRO A 101 26.58 9.54 0.81
C PRO A 101 27.90 9.45 0.04
N ASP A 102 28.51 8.27 0.00
CA ASP A 102 29.72 8.01 -0.76
C ASP A 102 29.46 7.75 -2.26
N GLY A 103 28.19 7.62 -2.65
CA GLY A 103 27.73 7.32 -4.00
C GLY A 103 28.02 5.89 -4.48
N ARG A 104 28.49 4.99 -3.60
CA ARG A 104 28.92 3.64 -3.96
C ARG A 104 27.91 2.58 -3.62
N TYR A 105 27.24 2.75 -2.49
CA TYR A 105 26.21 1.82 -2.04
C TYR A 105 24.82 2.25 -2.55
N GLU A 106 24.02 1.30 -3.05
CA GLU A 106 22.66 1.54 -3.52
C GLU A 106 21.65 0.97 -2.54
N HIS A 107 20.82 1.84 -1.97
CA HIS A 107 19.74 1.45 -1.07
C HIS A 107 18.52 0.94 -1.83
N ALA A 108 17.67 0.17 -1.13
CA ALA A 108 16.34 -0.18 -1.61
C ALA A 108 15.59 1.10 -2.06
N PRO A 109 15.13 1.16 -3.32
CA PRO A 109 14.46 2.35 -3.84
C PRO A 109 13.23 2.72 -3.00
N MET A 110 13.04 4.02 -2.77
CA MET A 110 11.84 4.56 -2.13
C MET A 110 11.20 5.60 -3.04
N THR A 111 9.87 5.57 -3.13
CA THR A 111 9.08 6.55 -3.86
C THR A 111 8.12 7.26 -2.92
N ALA A 112 8.07 8.59 -2.99
CA ALA A 112 7.03 9.37 -2.33
C ALA A 112 5.79 9.43 -3.24
N LEU A 113 4.68 8.85 -2.80
CA LEU A 113 3.40 8.87 -3.49
C LEU A 113 2.40 9.78 -2.79
N THR A 114 1.48 10.36 -3.55
CA THR A 114 0.32 11.06 -3.01
C THR A 114 -0.91 10.23 -3.31
N LEU A 115 -1.57 9.74 -2.28
CA LEU A 115 -2.72 8.84 -2.38
C LEU A 115 -3.95 9.47 -1.70
N PRO A 116 -5.17 9.16 -2.15
CA PRO A 116 -6.37 9.50 -1.39
C PRO A 116 -6.39 8.71 -0.08
N SER A 117 -6.53 9.38 1.08
CA SER A 117 -6.58 8.70 2.38
C SER A 117 -7.77 7.73 2.45
N ALA A 118 -8.89 8.12 1.85
CA ALA A 118 -10.10 7.30 1.75
C ALA A 118 -9.85 5.96 1.03
N ASP A 119 -8.91 5.88 0.09
CA ASP A 119 -8.60 4.62 -0.59
C ASP A 119 -7.83 3.67 0.33
N ILE A 120 -6.99 4.19 1.22
CA ILE A 120 -6.27 3.42 2.25
C ILE A 120 -7.25 2.94 3.33
N ASP A 121 -8.15 3.83 3.78
CA ASP A 121 -9.22 3.48 4.72
C ASP A 121 -10.11 2.36 4.15
N LEU A 122 -10.46 2.45 2.86
CA LEU A 122 -11.21 1.41 2.17
C LEU A 122 -10.44 0.09 2.10
N LEU A 123 -9.14 0.11 1.79
CA LEU A 123 -8.32 -1.11 1.79
C LEU A 123 -8.33 -1.78 3.19
N CYS A 124 -8.18 -0.99 4.25
CA CYS A 124 -8.23 -1.48 5.63
C CYS A 124 -9.60 -2.09 5.96
N ALA A 125 -10.69 -1.39 5.64
CA ALA A 125 -12.06 -1.86 5.86
C ALA A 125 -12.38 -3.12 5.03
N THR A 126 -11.89 -3.21 3.81
CA THR A 126 -12.03 -4.40 2.95
C THR A 126 -11.30 -5.59 3.55
N ALA A 127 -10.05 -5.42 4.00
CA ALA A 127 -9.30 -6.50 4.67
C ALA A 127 -10.05 -7.00 5.92
N ALA A 128 -10.59 -6.10 6.73
CA ALA A 128 -11.40 -6.45 7.90
C ALA A 128 -12.67 -7.22 7.52
N ALA A 129 -13.40 -6.77 6.50
CA ALA A 129 -14.63 -7.44 6.03
C ALA A 129 -14.35 -8.85 5.49
N LEU A 130 -13.26 -9.04 4.75
CA LEU A 130 -12.87 -10.36 4.24
C LEU A 130 -12.35 -11.29 5.35
N GLY A 131 -11.82 -10.72 6.44
CA GLY A 131 -11.37 -11.46 7.62
C GLY A 131 -12.47 -11.81 8.62
N ASP A 132 -13.68 -11.29 8.45
CA ASP A 132 -14.79 -11.51 9.38
C ASP A 132 -15.17 -13.01 9.43
N ALA A 133 -15.27 -13.55 10.64
CA ALA A 133 -15.71 -14.92 10.88
C ALA A 133 -17.17 -15.15 10.46
N ALA A 134 -17.99 -14.09 10.45
CA ALA A 134 -19.38 -14.09 10.00
C ALA A 134 -19.55 -13.83 8.49
N LEU A 135 -18.44 -13.73 7.74
CA LEU A 135 -18.50 -13.59 6.28
C LEU A 135 -19.31 -14.72 5.64
N ASN A 136 -20.12 -14.40 4.64
CA ASN A 136 -20.88 -15.39 3.87
C ASN A 136 -19.95 -16.53 3.40
N PRO A 137 -20.33 -17.81 3.59
CA PRO A 137 -19.49 -18.96 3.23
C PRO A 137 -19.04 -18.99 1.76
N GLU A 138 -19.91 -18.62 0.82
CA GLU A 138 -19.58 -18.63 -0.61
C GLU A 138 -18.52 -17.57 -0.94
N ILE A 139 -18.59 -16.41 -0.28
CA ILE A 139 -17.56 -15.37 -0.38
C ILE A 139 -16.26 -15.85 0.29
N ALA A 140 -16.35 -16.50 1.45
CA ALA A 140 -15.18 -17.03 2.15
C ALA A 140 -14.45 -18.11 1.32
N ASP A 141 -15.18 -18.98 0.63
CA ASP A 141 -14.64 -20.01 -0.26
C ASP A 141 -13.98 -19.38 -1.51
N LEU A 142 -14.60 -18.35 -2.09
CA LEU A 142 -14.00 -17.57 -3.18
C LEU A 142 -12.64 -16.97 -2.76
N VAL A 143 -12.60 -16.30 -1.61
CA VAL A 143 -11.38 -15.69 -1.07
C VAL A 143 -10.31 -16.75 -0.81
N SER A 144 -10.70 -17.91 -0.27
CA SER A 144 -9.78 -19.02 -0.01
C SER A 144 -9.19 -19.57 -1.31
N THR A 145 -10.00 -19.68 -2.36
CA THR A 145 -9.55 -20.13 -3.70
C THR A 145 -8.46 -19.21 -4.26
N PHE A 146 -8.66 -17.89 -4.19
CA PHE A 146 -7.65 -16.94 -4.65
C PHE A 146 -6.40 -16.89 -3.74
N ALA A 147 -6.57 -17.08 -2.43
CA ALA A 147 -5.45 -17.17 -1.52
C ALA A 147 -4.57 -18.40 -1.79
N GLU A 148 -5.16 -19.54 -2.14
CA GLU A 148 -4.42 -20.74 -2.52
C GLU A 148 -3.61 -20.54 -3.80
N GLN A 149 -4.14 -19.80 -4.77
CA GLN A 149 -3.42 -19.46 -6.01
C GLN A 149 -2.20 -18.57 -5.75
N LEU A 150 -2.26 -17.70 -4.74
CA LEU A 150 -1.14 -16.86 -4.33
C LEU A 150 0.01 -17.67 -3.69
N GLY A 151 -0.33 -18.74 -2.97
CA GLY A 151 0.58 -19.52 -2.13
C GLY A 151 1.26 -20.74 -2.79
N SER A 152 1.36 -20.81 -4.13
CA SER A 152 1.79 -22.00 -4.88
C SER A 152 3.29 -22.37 -4.77
N GLY A 153 3.88 -22.29 -3.56
CA GLY A 153 5.27 -22.63 -3.29
C GLY A 153 5.52 -23.34 -1.96
N CYS A 154 4.85 -22.98 -0.86
CA CYS A 154 4.99 -23.63 0.45
C CYS A 154 3.83 -23.22 1.37
N ARG A 155 3.14 -24.20 1.99
CA ARG A 155 2.05 -24.06 2.99
C ARG A 155 1.13 -22.87 2.76
N SER A 156 0.10 -23.05 1.92
CA SER A 156 -1.01 -22.09 1.79
C SER A 156 -1.56 -21.70 3.17
N GLY A 157 -1.37 -20.44 3.58
CA GLY A 157 -2.00 -19.86 4.77
C GLY A 157 -3.44 -19.39 4.52
N GLY A 158 -4.01 -19.72 3.34
CA GLY A 158 -5.41 -19.52 2.98
C GLY A 158 -5.91 -18.10 3.18
N ARG A 159 -7.22 -17.95 3.44
CA ARG A 159 -7.87 -16.66 3.64
C ARG A 159 -7.18 -15.76 4.68
N THR A 160 -6.73 -16.32 5.80
CA THR A 160 -6.10 -15.56 6.89
C THR A 160 -4.79 -14.93 6.47
N GLU A 161 -3.98 -15.62 5.68
CA GLU A 161 -2.72 -15.08 5.18
C GLU A 161 -2.95 -13.94 4.19
N LEU A 162 -3.88 -14.11 3.25
CA LEU A 162 -4.25 -13.04 2.32
C LEU A 162 -4.76 -11.80 3.07
N VAL A 163 -5.67 -11.96 4.03
CA VAL A 163 -6.16 -10.85 4.86
C VAL A 163 -5.02 -10.19 5.64
N SER A 164 -4.08 -10.99 6.18
CA SER A 164 -2.91 -10.47 6.90
C SER A 164 -1.93 -9.74 5.98
N LEU A 165 -1.78 -10.16 4.73
CA LEU A 165 -1.00 -9.44 3.70
C LEU A 165 -1.66 -8.09 3.38
N LEU A 166 -2.97 -8.08 3.15
CA LEU A 166 -3.72 -6.85 2.85
C LEU A 166 -3.69 -5.85 4.02
N ALA A 167 -3.85 -6.33 5.26
CA ALA A 167 -3.75 -5.50 6.46
C ALA A 167 -2.35 -4.90 6.63
N ARG A 168 -1.29 -5.68 6.36
CA ARG A 168 0.09 -5.16 6.33
C ARG A 168 0.29 -4.11 5.26
N LEU A 169 -0.24 -4.32 4.05
CA LEU A 169 -0.17 -3.32 2.99
C LEU A 169 -0.87 -2.02 3.39
N ALA A 170 -2.08 -2.10 3.95
CA ALA A 170 -2.76 -0.92 4.48
C ALA A 170 -1.90 -0.22 5.55
N GLY A 171 -1.29 -0.98 6.47
CA GLY A 171 -0.39 -0.44 7.50
C GLY A 171 0.90 0.19 6.95
N LEU A 172 1.46 -0.34 5.85
CA LEU A 172 2.60 0.27 5.15
C LEU A 172 2.21 1.60 4.51
N LEU A 173 1.01 1.66 3.90
CA LEU A 173 0.51 2.88 3.27
C LEU A 173 0.07 3.93 4.31
N ASP A 174 -0.34 3.50 5.51
CA ASP A 174 -0.72 4.38 6.63
C ASP A 174 0.37 4.50 7.71
N LEU A 175 1.65 4.48 7.29
CA LEU A 175 2.74 4.70 8.23
C LEU A 175 2.65 6.11 8.84
N SER A 176 2.42 6.18 10.16
CA SER A 176 2.50 7.41 10.96
C SER A 176 3.71 8.29 10.59
N PRO A 177 3.50 9.57 10.23
CA PRO A 177 4.57 10.48 9.83
C PRO A 177 5.57 10.75 10.94
N THR A 178 6.86 10.68 10.62
CA THR A 178 7.97 11.06 11.51
C THR A 178 8.80 12.16 10.84
N ASP A 179 9.75 12.75 11.58
CA ASP A 179 10.70 13.69 10.98
C ASP A 179 11.55 13.01 9.90
N ASP A 180 11.88 11.73 10.08
CA ASP A 180 12.58 10.92 9.09
C ASP A 180 11.78 10.77 7.80
N THR A 181 10.50 10.41 7.88
CA THR A 181 9.68 10.26 6.66
C THR A 181 9.46 11.60 5.98
N ARG A 182 9.31 12.70 6.72
CA ARG A 182 9.20 14.05 6.14
C ARG A 182 10.49 14.48 5.43
N LEU A 183 11.64 14.19 6.02
CA LEU A 183 12.95 14.47 5.42
C LEU A 183 13.11 13.73 4.09
N LEU A 184 12.85 12.42 4.09
CA LEU A 184 12.93 11.59 2.88
C LEU A 184 11.92 12.00 1.81
N ILE A 185 10.66 12.28 2.19
CA ILE A 185 9.63 12.78 1.25
C ILE A 185 10.12 14.07 0.57
N THR A 186 10.64 15.01 1.36
CA THR A 186 11.15 16.28 0.83
C THR A 186 12.28 16.02 -0.16
N ARG A 187 13.25 15.19 0.22
CA ARG A 187 14.39 14.84 -0.63
C ARG A 187 13.93 14.23 -1.95
N LEU A 188 13.12 13.17 -1.89
CA LEU A 188 12.65 12.42 -3.06
C LEU A 188 11.79 13.27 -4.00
N ARG A 189 10.97 14.19 -3.47
CA ARG A 189 10.17 15.12 -4.30
C ARG A 189 11.01 16.17 -5.00
N THR A 190 12.14 16.57 -4.42
CA THR A 190 13.05 17.54 -5.03
C THR A 190 14.00 16.92 -6.06
N THR A 191 14.15 15.59 -6.05
CA THR A 191 14.97 14.87 -7.03
C THR A 191 14.20 14.65 -8.34
N PRO A 192 14.73 15.08 -9.50
CA PRO A 192 14.10 14.79 -10.79
C PRO A 192 13.94 13.30 -11.06
N LEU A 193 12.83 12.91 -11.66
CA LEU A 193 12.58 11.53 -12.07
C LEU A 193 13.72 11.02 -12.99
N GLY A 194 14.18 9.80 -12.72
CA GLY A 194 15.26 9.17 -13.49
C GLY A 194 16.68 9.65 -13.18
N THR A 195 16.86 10.50 -12.16
CA THR A 195 18.19 10.92 -11.70
C THR A 195 18.57 10.24 -10.41
N ASP A 196 19.83 9.83 -10.30
CA ASP A 196 20.37 9.25 -9.07
C ASP A 196 20.26 10.26 -7.92
N CYS A 197 19.74 9.78 -6.79
CA CYS A 197 19.58 10.52 -5.55
C CYS A 197 20.65 10.09 -4.56
N VAL A 198 21.72 10.88 -4.43
CA VAL A 198 22.73 10.69 -3.37
C VAL A 198 22.19 11.28 -2.07
N LEU A 199 22.09 10.45 -1.02
CA LEU A 199 21.66 10.86 0.31
C LEU A 199 22.81 11.54 1.06
N SER A 200 22.51 12.49 1.94
CA SER A 200 23.42 12.93 3.00
C SER A 200 23.42 11.94 4.16
N ASP A 201 24.43 12.00 5.04
CA ASP A 201 24.52 11.11 6.22
C ASP A 201 23.24 11.12 7.08
N ALA A 202 22.60 12.29 7.22
CA ALA A 202 21.35 12.42 7.96
C ALA A 202 20.17 11.76 7.24
N GLU A 203 20.11 11.88 5.90
CA GLU A 203 19.08 11.26 5.08
C GLU A 203 19.26 9.74 4.98
N GLU A 204 20.50 9.25 4.92
CA GLU A 204 20.82 7.81 4.99
C GLU A 204 20.39 7.23 6.34
N ALA A 205 20.69 7.91 7.45
CA ALA A 205 20.25 7.46 8.77
C ALA A 205 18.72 7.45 8.90
N ALA A 206 18.03 8.43 8.29
CA ALA A 206 16.57 8.47 8.21
C ALA A 206 16.02 7.34 7.32
N HIS A 207 16.69 7.03 6.20
CA HIS A 207 16.36 5.91 5.33
C HIS A 207 16.42 4.59 6.10
N ALA A 208 17.55 4.31 6.78
CA ALA A 208 17.72 3.08 7.56
C ALA A 208 16.60 2.87 8.58
N ARG A 209 16.30 3.89 9.41
CA ARG A 209 15.21 3.79 10.41
C ARG A 209 13.83 3.63 9.78
N THR A 210 13.59 4.25 8.63
CA THR A 210 12.32 4.13 7.91
C THR A 210 12.18 2.75 7.28
N ALA A 211 13.25 2.24 6.66
CA ALA A 211 13.31 0.91 6.07
C ALA A 211 13.14 -0.18 7.13
N ASP A 212 13.79 -0.06 8.29
CA ASP A 212 13.64 -0.98 9.41
C ASP A 212 12.17 -1.06 9.86
N ARG A 213 11.53 0.10 10.03
CA ARG A 213 10.11 0.16 10.42
C ARG A 213 9.17 -0.43 9.36
N MET A 214 9.44 -0.22 8.07
CA MET A 214 8.71 -0.85 6.97
C MET A 214 8.91 -2.36 6.96
N ASN A 215 10.14 -2.82 7.20
CA ASN A 215 10.48 -4.23 7.27
C ASN A 215 9.79 -4.92 8.44
N ASP A 216 9.80 -4.32 9.63
CA ASP A 216 9.15 -4.86 10.82
C ASP A 216 7.65 -5.09 10.57
N LEU A 217 7.01 -4.15 9.87
CA LEU A 217 5.59 -4.22 9.52
C LEU A 217 5.33 -5.25 8.41
N TRP A 218 6.17 -5.30 7.37
CA TRP A 218 6.01 -6.23 6.25
C TRP A 218 6.32 -7.68 6.63
N ALA A 219 7.40 -7.91 7.38
CA ALA A 219 7.91 -9.23 7.75
C ALA A 219 7.33 -9.80 9.07
N HIS A 220 6.32 -9.16 9.68
CA HIS A 220 5.77 -9.57 10.99
C HIS A 220 6.84 -9.70 12.08
N GLY A 221 7.87 -8.85 12.07
CA GLY A 221 8.97 -8.94 13.04
C GLY A 221 9.78 -10.25 12.97
N SER A 222 9.68 -11.04 11.90
CA SER A 222 10.67 -12.08 11.58
C SER A 222 11.94 -11.38 11.10
N GLY A 223 12.67 -10.79 12.05
CA GLY A 223 14.00 -10.27 11.79
C GLY A 223 14.87 -11.41 11.30
N ILE A 224 15.31 -11.32 10.04
CA ILE A 224 16.60 -11.73 9.49
C ILE A 224 16.60 -11.35 7.99
N ASP A 225 17.46 -10.39 7.66
CA ASP A 225 18.12 -10.16 6.36
C ASP A 225 17.29 -9.88 5.10
N ARG A 226 16.41 -8.86 5.09
CA ARG A 226 15.84 -8.35 3.80
C ARG A 226 16.34 -6.98 3.34
N TYR A 227 16.75 -6.13 4.28
CA TYR A 227 17.31 -4.79 3.96
C TYR A 227 18.72 -4.56 4.51
N LEU A 228 19.35 -5.62 5.04
CA LEU A 228 20.78 -5.62 5.33
C LEU A 228 21.55 -5.98 4.06
N TYR A 229 21.61 -5.03 3.15
CA TYR A 229 22.77 -4.90 2.28
C TYR A 229 23.21 -3.45 2.36
#